data_AF-A0A9W8Z0S2-F1
#
_entry.id   AF-A0A9W8Z0S2-F1
#
_cell.length_a   1.000
_cell.length_b   1.000
_cell.length_c   1.000
_cell.angle_alpha   90.00
_cell.angle_beta   90.00
_cell.angle_gamma   90.00
#
_symmetry.space_group_name_H-M   'P 1'
#
loop_
_entity.id
_entity.type
_entity.pdbx_description
1 polymer ?
#
loop_
_entity_poly.entity_id
_entity_poly.type
_entity_poly.pdbx_seq_one_letter_code
_entity_poly.pdbx_strand_id
1 'polypeptide(L)'
;MKATIAAPALGLMIYRAYSKNSLTPGGLVAATLTGIAHAIHPWNLPFVLLCVFFLAGTRVTHIKEDVKAKLTTSSRGSSGGEGPRNHVQVFANSLVASILSLLHAYQLHDRATNPKALLVQPTGSQAAPSLCFSWGGDLLVIGIIANYAAVAADTFSSELGILARGPPRLITSPTFRKVPPGTNGGVTLTGLGAGLLGSMIMVTTAMFFVPFCSDKTAGKLGGGRPWTQAEYRTLMGGLTIWGALGSVLDSVLGGLLQRSVKDARTGKIVEGDGGEKVLVSSTVDKNVKKAADKPSAAIDDGAGKDKHRKASSGDDRPSRVVESGWDILDNNDVNFLMAFTMSLGAMVFAAWHWGYTLGDIIP
;
A
#
# COMPACT_ATOMS: atom_id res chain seq x y z
N MET A 1 4.12 -22.12 -9.20
CA MET A 1 4.87 -22.83 -8.15
C MET A 1 4.26 -24.21 -8.00
N LYS A 2 5.02 -25.25 -7.65
CA LYS A 2 4.40 -26.56 -7.32
C LYS A 2 3.56 -26.39 -6.05
N ALA A 3 2.31 -26.87 -6.06
CA ALA A 3 1.39 -26.76 -4.92
C ALA A 3 1.99 -27.38 -3.64
N THR A 4 2.81 -28.42 -3.79
CA THR A 4 3.55 -29.07 -2.69
C THR A 4 4.52 -28.15 -1.96
N ILE A 5 4.98 -27.07 -2.59
CA ILE A 5 5.84 -26.04 -1.97
C ILE A 5 4.99 -24.85 -1.52
N ALA A 6 4.06 -24.42 -2.38
CA ALA A 6 3.27 -23.21 -2.13
C ALA A 6 2.30 -23.34 -0.95
N ALA A 7 1.61 -24.48 -0.82
CA ALA A 7 0.65 -24.72 0.25
C ALA A 7 1.29 -24.71 1.65
N PRO A 8 2.37 -25.47 1.95
CA PRO A 8 3.00 -25.40 3.26
C PRO A 8 3.64 -24.04 3.53
N ALA A 9 4.22 -23.38 2.50
CA ALA A 9 4.76 -22.03 2.67
C ALA A 9 3.67 -21.01 3.03
N LEU A 10 2.51 -21.05 2.36
CA LEU A 10 1.37 -20.20 2.69
C LEU A 10 0.85 -20.51 4.09
N GLY A 11 0.68 -21.79 4.44
CA GLY A 11 0.27 -22.22 5.77
C GLY A 11 1.21 -21.69 6.87
N LEU A 12 2.53 -21.75 6.65
CA LEU A 12 3.53 -21.20 7.56
C LEU A 12 3.42 -19.68 7.70
N MET A 13 3.19 -18.96 6.60
CA MET A 13 3.01 -17.51 6.60
C MET A 13 1.74 -17.09 7.35
N ILE A 14 0.63 -17.78 7.14
CA ILE A 14 -0.63 -17.54 7.86
C ILE A 14 -0.49 -17.88 9.34
N TYR A 15 0.13 -19.02 9.68
CA TYR A 15 0.41 -19.40 11.06
C TYR A 15 1.31 -18.37 11.76
N ARG A 16 2.33 -17.88 11.07
CA ARG A 16 3.18 -16.80 11.57
C ARG A 16 2.38 -15.53 11.84
N ALA A 17 1.54 -15.11 10.90
CA ALA A 17 0.73 -13.90 11.04
C ALA A 17 -0.24 -14.01 12.23
N TYR A 18 -0.85 -15.18 12.42
CA TYR A 18 -1.70 -15.50 13.55
C TYR A 18 -0.92 -15.50 14.88
N SER A 19 0.17 -16.28 14.96
CA SER A 19 0.95 -16.43 16.21
C SER A 19 1.63 -15.13 16.67
N LYS A 20 1.86 -14.19 15.76
CA LYS A 20 2.44 -12.88 16.06
C LYS A 20 1.40 -11.74 16.14
N ASN A 21 0.11 -12.05 16.05
CA ASN A 21 -0.97 -11.05 16.01
C ASN A 21 -0.68 -9.93 14.98
N SER A 22 -0.06 -10.26 13.85
CA SER A 22 0.30 -9.26 12.83
C SER A 22 -0.92 -8.86 11.97
N LEU A 23 -1.94 -9.72 11.91
CA LEU A 23 -3.17 -9.52 11.16
C LEU A 23 -4.40 -9.76 12.07
N THR A 24 -5.48 -9.03 11.81
CA THR A 24 -6.79 -9.34 12.41
C THR A 24 -7.36 -10.63 11.84
N PRO A 25 -8.41 -11.24 12.44
CA PRO A 25 -9.06 -12.42 11.87
C PRO A 25 -9.54 -12.21 10.43
N GLY A 26 -10.12 -11.06 10.12
CA GLY A 26 -10.47 -10.69 8.74
C GLY A 26 -9.23 -10.53 7.86
N GLY A 27 -8.15 -9.94 8.39
CA GLY A 27 -6.87 -9.82 7.71
C GLY A 27 -6.26 -11.17 7.34
N LEU A 28 -6.38 -12.20 8.19
CA LEU A 28 -5.93 -13.57 7.90
C LEU A 28 -6.71 -14.20 6.75
N VAL A 29 -8.03 -14.00 6.70
CA VAL A 29 -8.87 -14.48 5.58
C VAL A 29 -8.45 -13.80 4.28
N ALA A 30 -8.32 -12.46 4.30
CA ALA A 30 -7.87 -11.69 3.14
C ALA A 30 -6.47 -12.14 2.67
N ALA A 31 -5.52 -12.31 3.59
CA ALA A 31 -4.16 -12.75 3.29
C ALA A 31 -4.13 -14.19 2.74
N THR A 32 -5.03 -15.05 3.19
CA THR A 32 -5.17 -16.41 2.64
C THR A 32 -5.68 -16.36 1.20
N LEU A 33 -6.71 -15.56 0.92
CA LEU A 33 -7.27 -15.40 -0.42
C LEU A 33 -6.25 -14.82 -1.40
N THR A 34 -5.60 -13.72 -1.05
CA THR A 34 -4.56 -13.11 -1.91
C THR A 34 -3.34 -14.03 -2.01
N GLY A 35 -2.96 -14.72 -0.94
CA GLY A 35 -1.91 -15.73 -0.93
C GLY A 35 -2.16 -16.88 -1.91
N ILE A 36 -3.38 -17.41 -1.96
CA ILE A 36 -3.77 -18.45 -2.93
C ILE A 36 -3.68 -17.92 -4.36
N ALA A 37 -4.20 -16.70 -4.63
CA ALA A 37 -4.14 -16.09 -5.95
C ALA A 37 -2.69 -15.96 -6.47
N HIS A 38 -1.75 -15.63 -5.59
CA HIS A 38 -0.32 -15.56 -5.94
C HIS A 38 0.34 -16.95 -6.03
N ALA A 39 -0.08 -17.91 -5.21
CA ALA A 39 0.49 -19.27 -5.13
C ALA A 39 0.14 -20.14 -6.35
N ILE A 40 -1.06 -19.95 -6.93
CA ILE A 40 -1.51 -20.67 -8.14
C ILE A 40 -0.65 -20.31 -9.36
N HIS A 41 -0.05 -19.12 -9.38
CA HIS A 41 0.75 -18.64 -10.49
C HIS A 41 1.88 -19.63 -10.86
N PRO A 42 2.07 -20.01 -12.14
CA PRO A 42 3.09 -20.99 -12.55
C PRO A 42 4.51 -20.63 -12.13
N TRP A 43 4.88 -19.35 -12.25
CA TRP A 43 6.15 -18.84 -11.71
C TRP A 43 6.06 -18.54 -10.23
N ASN A 44 7.16 -18.77 -9.50
CA ASN A 44 7.22 -18.52 -8.06
C ASN A 44 7.19 -17.03 -7.68
N LEU A 45 7.45 -16.15 -8.65
CA LEU A 45 7.66 -14.72 -8.47
C LEU A 45 6.56 -14.04 -7.65
N PRO A 46 5.26 -14.08 -8.01
CA PRO A 46 4.26 -13.25 -7.31
C PRO A 46 4.10 -13.66 -5.84
N PHE A 47 4.14 -14.97 -5.55
CA PHE A 47 4.08 -15.48 -4.19
C PHE A 47 5.29 -15.07 -3.35
N VAL A 48 6.50 -15.13 -3.92
CA VAL A 48 7.71 -14.70 -3.23
C VAL A 48 7.69 -13.19 -2.94
N LEU A 49 7.23 -12.36 -3.89
CA LEU A 49 7.10 -10.92 -3.67
C LEU A 49 6.11 -10.61 -2.54
N LEU A 50 4.95 -11.27 -2.51
CA LEU A 50 4.00 -11.15 -1.40
C LEU A 50 4.63 -11.52 -0.06
N CYS A 51 5.36 -12.63 0.01
CA CYS A 51 6.03 -13.08 1.22
C CYS A 51 7.11 -12.10 1.70
N VAL A 52 7.95 -11.61 0.78
CA VAL A 52 9.01 -10.65 1.11
C VAL A 52 8.40 -9.32 1.55
N PHE A 53 7.37 -8.82 0.87
CA PHE A 53 6.65 -7.62 1.28
C PHE A 53 6.06 -7.75 2.68
N PHE A 54 5.35 -8.85 2.97
CA PHE A 54 4.78 -9.07 4.29
C PHE A 54 5.85 -9.11 5.39
N LEU A 55 6.94 -9.87 5.19
CA LEU A 55 7.99 -10.01 6.18
C LEU A 55 8.79 -8.72 6.37
N ALA A 56 9.14 -8.05 5.28
CA ALA A 56 9.91 -6.81 5.30
C ALA A 56 9.06 -5.66 5.88
N GLY A 57 7.81 -5.52 5.45
CA GLY A 57 6.84 -4.57 5.97
C GLY A 57 6.62 -4.75 7.47
N THR A 58 6.32 -5.98 7.91
CA THR A 58 6.17 -6.28 9.36
C THR A 58 7.42 -5.90 10.15
N ARG A 59 8.62 -6.15 9.60
CA ARG A 59 9.87 -5.78 10.28
C ARG A 59 10.00 -4.27 10.46
N VAL A 60 9.75 -3.47 9.41
CA VAL A 60 9.88 -2.01 9.51
C VAL A 60 8.82 -1.38 10.42
N THR A 61 7.61 -1.96 10.47
CA THR A 61 6.56 -1.54 11.41
C THR A 61 7.00 -1.71 12.87
N HIS A 62 7.77 -2.75 13.20
CA HIS A 62 8.27 -2.95 14.57
C HIS A 62 9.55 -2.16 14.92
N ILE A 63 10.19 -1.47 13.97
CA ILE A 63 11.38 -0.67 14.28
C ILE A 63 10.99 0.54 15.12
N LYS A 64 11.47 0.58 16.37
CA LYS A 64 11.25 1.66 17.35
C LYS A 64 9.76 2.01 17.54
N GLU A 65 8.90 0.99 17.59
CA GLU A 65 7.46 1.16 17.76
C GLU A 65 7.09 2.02 18.99
N ASP A 66 7.79 1.85 20.12
CA ASP A 66 7.60 2.65 21.35
C ASP A 66 7.85 4.15 21.16
N VAL A 67 8.73 4.50 20.21
CA VAL A 67 9.03 5.90 19.88
C VAL A 67 7.94 6.44 18.95
N LYS A 68 7.56 5.66 17.93
CA LYS A 68 6.50 6.04 16.97
C LYS A 68 5.16 6.29 17.66
N ALA A 69 4.81 5.43 18.62
CA ALA A 69 3.60 5.54 19.44
C ALA A 69 3.46 6.87 20.20
N LYS A 70 4.57 7.58 20.42
CA LYS A 70 4.60 8.87 21.11
C LYS A 70 4.49 10.06 20.16
N LEU A 71 4.61 9.85 18.85
CA LEU A 71 4.60 10.92 17.84
C LEU A 71 3.18 11.24 17.35
N THR A 72 2.26 10.27 17.39
CA THR A 72 0.84 10.43 17.03
C THR A 72 -0.08 10.07 18.19
N THR A 73 -1.38 10.27 18.02
CA THR A 73 -2.41 9.95 19.01
C THR A 73 -3.53 9.16 18.33
N SER A 74 -4.00 8.06 18.92
CA SER A 74 -5.15 7.35 18.36
C SER A 74 -6.42 8.18 18.51
N SER A 75 -7.33 8.06 17.55
CA SER A 75 -8.69 8.60 17.61
C SER A 75 -9.47 8.22 18.88
N ARG A 76 -9.09 7.14 19.59
CA ARG A 76 -9.67 6.69 20.87
C ARG A 76 -8.99 7.27 22.12
N GLY A 77 -7.94 8.08 21.98
CA GLY A 77 -7.28 8.79 23.08
C GLY A 77 -6.17 8.02 23.80
N SER A 78 -5.77 6.84 23.32
CA SER A 78 -4.55 6.15 23.75
C SER A 78 -3.31 6.66 23.02
N SER A 79 -2.10 6.29 23.48
CA SER A 79 -0.87 6.45 22.69
C SER A 79 -1.10 5.88 21.28
N GLY A 80 -0.64 6.60 20.25
CA GLY A 80 -0.74 6.16 18.86
C GLY A 80 0.03 4.85 18.64
N GLY A 81 -0.14 4.24 17.47
CA GLY A 81 0.50 2.97 17.14
C GLY A 81 -0.43 2.09 16.32
N GLU A 82 0.09 1.57 15.21
CA GLU A 82 -0.68 0.72 14.31
C GLU A 82 -0.91 -0.65 14.96
N GLY A 83 -2.18 -1.05 15.11
CA GLY A 83 -2.55 -2.39 15.55
C GLY A 83 -2.34 -3.45 14.46
N PRO A 84 -2.81 -4.69 14.68
CA PRO A 84 -2.78 -5.74 13.66
C PRO A 84 -3.47 -5.27 12.37
N ARG A 85 -2.87 -5.55 11.20
CA ARG A 85 -3.44 -5.06 9.93
C ARG A 85 -4.76 -5.75 9.61
N ASN A 86 -5.73 -4.97 9.13
CA ASN A 86 -7.06 -5.47 8.81
C ASN A 86 -7.18 -5.97 7.36
N HIS A 87 -8.34 -6.52 7.00
CA HIS A 87 -8.59 -7.04 5.65
C HIS A 87 -8.53 -5.95 4.58
N VAL A 88 -8.99 -4.74 4.88
CA VAL A 88 -8.96 -3.60 3.95
C VAL A 88 -7.52 -3.22 3.62
N GLN A 89 -6.65 -3.10 4.63
CA GLN A 89 -5.22 -2.85 4.46
C GLN A 89 -4.50 -3.94 3.65
N VAL A 90 -4.88 -5.21 3.85
CA VAL A 90 -4.33 -6.33 3.07
C VAL A 90 -4.75 -6.21 1.60
N PHE A 91 -6.02 -5.95 1.32
CA PHE A 91 -6.50 -5.79 -0.06
C PHE A 91 -5.95 -4.53 -0.73
N ALA A 92 -5.90 -3.40 -0.04
CA ALA A 92 -5.37 -2.15 -0.59
C ALA A 92 -3.97 -2.33 -1.18
N ASN A 93 -3.11 -3.11 -0.52
CA ASN A 93 -1.73 -3.32 -0.96
C ASN A 93 -1.55 -4.48 -1.96
N SER A 94 -2.45 -5.46 -2.01
CA SER A 94 -2.22 -6.71 -2.74
C SER A 94 -3.27 -7.11 -3.76
N LEU A 95 -4.44 -6.45 -3.80
CA LEU A 95 -5.53 -6.82 -4.70
C LEU A 95 -5.14 -6.63 -6.17
N VAL A 96 -4.50 -5.51 -6.51
CA VAL A 96 -4.03 -5.23 -7.88
C VAL A 96 -3.04 -6.30 -8.32
N ALA A 97 -2.02 -6.59 -7.50
CA ALA A 97 -1.06 -7.66 -7.78
C ALA A 97 -1.72 -9.05 -7.87
N SER A 98 -2.74 -9.35 -7.05
CA SER A 98 -3.51 -10.59 -7.13
C SER A 98 -4.22 -10.73 -8.48
N ILE A 99 -4.90 -9.68 -8.94
CA ILE A 99 -5.59 -9.68 -10.24
C ILE A 99 -4.58 -9.88 -11.37
N LEU A 100 -3.51 -9.08 -11.40
CA LEU A 100 -2.47 -9.19 -12.43
C LEU A 100 -1.79 -10.57 -12.43
N SER A 101 -1.58 -11.16 -11.24
CA SER A 101 -1.04 -12.51 -11.11
C SER A 101 -1.99 -13.55 -11.71
N LEU A 102 -3.28 -13.48 -11.41
CA LEU A 102 -4.25 -14.41 -11.98
C LEU A 102 -4.35 -14.28 -13.51
N LEU A 103 -4.36 -13.05 -14.03
CA LEU A 103 -4.35 -12.78 -15.46
C LEU A 103 -3.10 -13.34 -16.15
N HIS A 104 -1.92 -13.14 -15.56
CA HIS A 104 -0.68 -13.66 -16.13
C HIS A 104 -0.59 -15.19 -16.01
N ALA A 105 -1.11 -15.77 -14.93
CA ALA A 105 -1.24 -17.22 -14.79
C ALA A 105 -2.13 -17.81 -15.89
N TYR A 106 -3.26 -17.16 -16.20
CA TYR A 106 -4.13 -17.53 -17.30
C TYR A 106 -3.40 -17.41 -18.65
N GLN A 107 -2.69 -16.31 -18.88
CA GLN A 107 -1.92 -16.09 -20.11
C GLN A 107 -0.84 -17.18 -20.32
N LEU A 108 -0.14 -17.58 -19.26
CA LEU A 108 0.83 -18.68 -19.32
C LEU A 108 0.16 -20.04 -19.56
N HIS A 109 -1.03 -20.26 -18.97
CA HIS A 109 -1.78 -21.50 -19.19
C HIS A 109 -2.23 -21.63 -20.64
N ASP A 110 -2.80 -20.57 -21.22
CA ASP A 110 -3.23 -20.55 -22.62
C ASP A 110 -2.05 -20.80 -23.59
N ARG A 111 -0.90 -20.16 -23.34
CA ARG A 111 0.34 -20.43 -24.09
C ARG A 111 0.78 -21.89 -24.00
N ALA A 112 0.66 -22.50 -22.82
CA ALA A 112 1.09 -23.88 -22.60
C ALA A 112 0.17 -24.91 -23.27
N THR A 113 -1.14 -24.63 -23.38
CA THR A 113 -2.12 -25.51 -24.02
C THR A 113 -2.19 -25.33 -25.55
N ASN A 114 -1.69 -24.20 -26.07
CA ASN A 114 -1.64 -23.89 -27.51
C ASN A 114 -0.20 -23.90 -28.07
N PRO A 115 0.49 -25.06 -28.14
CA PRO A 115 1.91 -25.14 -28.51
C PRO A 115 2.21 -24.65 -29.94
N LYS A 116 1.22 -24.61 -30.84
CA LYS A 116 1.38 -24.01 -32.17
C LYS A 116 1.71 -22.52 -32.09
N ALA A 117 1.15 -21.78 -31.12
CA ALA A 117 1.47 -20.38 -30.90
C ALA A 117 2.93 -20.20 -30.43
N LEU A 118 3.47 -21.15 -29.67
CA LEU A 118 4.87 -21.14 -29.21
C LEU A 118 5.89 -21.49 -30.30
N LEU A 119 5.44 -22.08 -31.41
CA LEU A 119 6.29 -22.42 -32.58
C LEU A 119 6.40 -21.27 -33.58
N VAL A 120 5.40 -20.39 -33.63
CA VAL A 120 5.43 -19.18 -34.45
C VAL A 120 6.21 -18.12 -33.68
N GLN A 121 7.53 -18.11 -33.83
CA GLN A 121 8.33 -16.93 -33.49
C GLN A 121 8.25 -15.98 -34.68
N PRO A 122 7.50 -14.87 -34.62
CA PRO A 122 7.45 -13.95 -35.74
C PRO A 122 8.84 -13.34 -35.87
N THR A 123 9.48 -13.57 -37.02
CA THR A 123 10.75 -12.95 -37.39
C THR A 123 10.58 -11.44 -37.32
N GLY A 124 11.17 -10.81 -36.30
CA GLY A 124 11.15 -9.36 -36.11
C GLY A 124 10.15 -8.81 -35.08
N SER A 125 9.29 -9.61 -34.46
CA SER A 125 8.45 -9.13 -33.34
C SER A 125 9.13 -9.36 -32.00
N GLN A 126 9.25 -8.32 -31.16
CA GLN A 126 9.79 -8.37 -29.79
C GLN A 126 8.86 -9.14 -28.81
N ALA A 127 7.77 -9.74 -29.29
CA ALA A 127 6.59 -10.14 -28.54
C ALA A 127 6.22 -11.62 -28.65
N ALA A 128 7.14 -12.47 -29.12
CA ALA A 128 6.82 -13.88 -29.32
C ALA A 128 6.36 -14.52 -28.00
N PRO A 129 5.25 -15.29 -27.99
CA PRO A 129 4.75 -15.91 -26.78
C PRO A 129 5.79 -16.88 -26.20
N SER A 130 6.18 -16.66 -24.95
CA SER A 130 7.16 -17.48 -24.23
C SER A 130 6.63 -17.92 -22.86
N LEU A 131 7.24 -18.97 -22.30
CA LEU A 131 6.98 -19.47 -20.95
C LEU A 131 8.01 -18.98 -19.92
N CYS A 132 9.06 -18.31 -20.40
CA CYS A 132 10.03 -17.53 -19.64
C CYS A 132 9.83 -16.03 -19.94
N PHE A 133 10.30 -15.16 -19.04
CA PHE A 133 10.23 -13.72 -19.23
C PHE A 133 11.28 -13.27 -20.24
N SER A 134 10.85 -12.80 -21.42
CA SER A 134 11.73 -12.24 -22.46
C SER A 134 11.69 -10.71 -22.43
N TRP A 135 12.74 -10.06 -22.94
CA TRP A 135 12.74 -8.60 -23.06
C TRP A 135 11.65 -8.16 -24.04
N GLY A 136 10.85 -7.17 -23.66
CA GLY A 136 9.67 -6.83 -24.43
C GLY A 136 8.47 -7.70 -24.11
N GLY A 137 8.57 -8.73 -23.26
CA GLY A 137 7.46 -9.63 -22.96
C GLY A 137 6.67 -9.26 -21.69
N ASP A 138 5.50 -9.88 -21.53
CA ASP A 138 4.73 -10.01 -20.28
C ASP A 138 4.56 -8.75 -19.45
N LEU A 139 3.86 -7.74 -19.99
CA LEU A 139 3.56 -6.48 -19.29
C LEU A 139 2.91 -6.69 -17.92
N LEU A 140 2.08 -7.72 -17.75
CA LEU A 140 1.49 -8.06 -16.45
C LEU A 140 2.54 -8.30 -15.36
N VAL A 141 3.70 -8.88 -15.71
CA VAL A 141 4.82 -9.10 -14.78
C VAL A 141 5.42 -7.77 -14.33
N ILE A 142 5.55 -6.80 -15.25
CA ILE A 142 5.97 -5.43 -14.94
C ILE A 142 5.02 -4.81 -13.92
N GLY A 143 3.71 -4.94 -14.14
CA GLY A 143 2.69 -4.42 -13.21
C GLY A 143 2.73 -5.07 -11.83
N ILE A 144 2.98 -6.38 -11.74
CA ILE A 144 3.13 -7.11 -10.47
C ILE A 144 4.37 -6.63 -9.70
N ILE A 145 5.52 -6.50 -10.37
CA ILE A 145 6.76 -6.04 -9.72
C ILE A 145 6.60 -4.59 -9.28
N ALA A 146 6.03 -3.74 -10.14
CA ALA A 146 5.78 -2.33 -9.84
C ALA A 146 4.83 -2.15 -8.65
N ASN A 147 3.76 -2.97 -8.54
CA ASN A 147 2.86 -2.95 -7.39
C ASN A 147 3.65 -3.09 -6.09
N TYR A 148 4.39 -4.21 -5.98
CA TYR A 148 5.10 -4.55 -4.74
C TYR A 148 6.25 -3.60 -4.46
N ALA A 149 6.95 -3.11 -5.48
CA ALA A 149 7.98 -2.11 -5.33
C ALA A 149 7.41 -0.79 -4.77
N ALA A 150 6.26 -0.34 -5.30
CA ALA A 150 5.60 0.88 -4.87
C ALA A 150 5.00 0.76 -3.45
N VAL A 151 4.25 -0.30 -3.15
CA VAL A 151 3.67 -0.48 -1.79
C VAL A 151 4.75 -0.71 -0.73
N ALA A 152 5.87 -1.36 -1.09
CA ALA A 152 7.00 -1.50 -0.18
C ALA A 152 7.73 -0.17 0.03
N ALA A 153 7.91 0.63 -1.03
CA ALA A 153 8.50 1.95 -0.92
C ALA A 153 7.68 2.85 -0.02
N ASP A 154 6.36 2.86 -0.20
CA ASP A 154 5.46 3.63 0.64
C ASP A 154 5.52 3.16 2.10
N THR A 155 5.36 1.85 2.35
CA THR A 155 5.44 1.28 3.71
C THR A 155 6.76 1.62 4.40
N PHE A 156 7.90 1.52 3.70
CA PHE A 156 9.19 1.85 4.30
C PHE A 156 9.33 3.35 4.54
N SER A 157 8.82 4.18 3.62
CA SER A 157 8.88 5.63 3.71
C SER A 157 8.08 6.16 4.89
N SER A 158 6.85 5.70 5.09
CA SER A 158 6.00 6.11 6.20
C SER A 158 6.53 5.61 7.55
N GLU A 159 6.90 4.32 7.63
CA GLU A 159 7.31 3.67 8.88
C GLU A 159 8.67 4.15 9.43
N LEU A 160 9.62 4.45 8.53
CA LEU A 160 10.94 4.94 8.93
C LEU A 160 11.05 6.46 8.81
N GLY A 161 10.27 7.08 7.93
CA GLY A 161 10.28 8.53 7.73
C GLY A 161 9.71 9.32 8.90
N ILE A 162 8.75 8.76 9.65
CA ILE A 162 8.22 9.39 10.87
C ILE A 162 9.29 9.54 11.97
N LEU A 163 10.34 8.72 11.94
CA LEU A 163 11.47 8.74 12.88
C LEU A 163 12.57 9.75 12.49
N ALA A 164 12.38 10.52 11.43
CA ALA A 164 13.36 11.52 10.99
C ALA A 164 13.62 12.57 12.07
N ARG A 165 14.88 13.03 12.16
CA ARG A 165 15.29 14.09 13.12
C ARG A 165 14.73 15.47 12.77
N GLY A 166 14.52 15.73 11.48
CA GLY A 166 13.99 17.00 10.98
C GLY A 166 12.47 16.96 10.81
N PRO A 167 11.78 18.11 10.90
CA PRO A 167 10.34 18.16 10.70
C PRO A 167 9.97 17.78 9.25
N PRO A 168 8.93 16.95 9.05
CA PRO A 168 8.39 16.67 7.71
C PRO A 168 7.93 17.94 7.00
N ARG A 169 7.92 17.89 5.68
CA ARG A 169 7.44 18.98 4.81
C ARG A 169 6.28 18.50 3.97
N LEU A 170 5.21 19.30 3.90
CA LEU A 170 4.04 18.94 3.12
C LEU A 170 4.34 19.07 1.61
N ILE A 171 4.29 17.97 0.87
CA ILE A 171 4.67 17.92 -0.55
C ILE A 171 3.71 18.71 -1.45
N THR A 172 2.44 18.80 -1.05
CA THR A 172 1.39 19.52 -1.79
C THR A 172 1.39 21.02 -1.51
N SER A 173 2.21 21.49 -0.56
CA SER A 173 2.34 22.90 -0.24
C SER A 173 3.35 23.58 -1.17
N PRO A 174 2.98 24.68 -1.86
CA PRO A 174 3.91 25.40 -2.75
C PRO A 174 5.18 25.89 -2.04
N THR A 175 5.11 26.14 -0.73
CA THR A 175 6.23 26.62 0.09
C THR A 175 6.95 25.49 0.85
N PHE A 176 6.58 24.22 0.64
CA PHE A 176 7.08 23.06 1.40
C PHE A 176 7.10 23.32 2.91
N ARG A 177 5.97 23.82 3.44
CA ARG A 177 5.86 24.19 4.85
C ARG A 177 6.07 22.99 5.75
N LYS A 178 6.62 23.23 6.94
CA LYS A 178 6.81 22.19 7.97
C LYS A 178 5.47 21.77 8.54
N VAL A 179 5.30 20.47 8.74
CA VAL A 179 4.10 19.88 9.34
C VAL A 179 4.48 18.88 10.44
N PRO A 180 3.57 18.58 11.37
CA PRO A 180 3.83 17.59 12.42
C PRO A 180 4.08 16.18 11.82
N PRO A 181 4.87 15.32 12.50
CA PRO A 181 4.98 13.91 12.16
C PRO A 181 3.62 13.20 12.11
N GLY A 182 3.45 12.30 11.14
CA GLY A 182 2.19 11.59 10.87
C GLY A 182 1.22 12.35 9.94
N THR A 183 1.57 13.56 9.48
CA THR A 183 0.72 14.29 8.53
C THR A 183 0.74 13.61 7.16
N ASN A 184 -0.43 13.33 6.59
CA ASN A 184 -0.56 12.77 5.24
C ASN A 184 0.07 13.74 4.22
N GLY A 185 0.96 13.22 3.37
CA GLY A 185 1.78 14.00 2.46
C GLY A 185 2.98 14.75 3.09
N GLY A 186 3.25 14.52 4.36
CA GLY A 186 4.47 14.99 5.03
C GLY A 186 5.68 14.13 4.67
N VAL A 187 6.58 14.64 3.84
CA VAL A 187 7.77 13.91 3.38
C VAL A 187 9.03 14.29 4.17
N THR A 188 9.92 13.32 4.36
CA THR A 188 11.27 13.50 4.94
C THR A 188 12.31 12.85 4.06
N LEU A 189 13.56 13.33 4.10
CA LEU A 189 14.66 12.72 3.34
C LEU A 189 14.93 11.27 3.79
N THR A 190 14.77 11.00 5.09
CA THR A 190 14.86 9.64 5.65
C THR A 190 13.75 8.74 5.10
N GLY A 191 12.52 9.24 5.00
CA GLY A 191 11.40 8.51 4.38
C GLY A 191 11.67 8.19 2.92
N LEU A 192 12.09 9.18 2.11
CA LEU A 192 12.42 8.95 0.70
C LEU A 192 13.56 7.92 0.52
N GLY A 193 14.62 8.01 1.34
CA GLY A 193 15.70 7.02 1.32
C GLY A 193 15.25 5.63 1.76
N ALA A 194 14.37 5.53 2.76
CA ALA A 194 13.76 4.28 3.18
C ALA A 194 12.86 3.68 2.10
N GLY A 195 12.07 4.51 1.41
CA GLY A 195 11.24 4.08 0.30
C GLY A 195 12.04 3.54 -0.88
N LEU A 196 13.16 4.20 -1.22
CA LEU A 196 14.10 3.69 -2.21
C LEU A 196 14.66 2.31 -1.82
N LEU A 197 15.02 2.12 -0.54
CA LEU A 197 15.47 0.84 -0.01
C LEU A 197 14.38 -0.24 -0.12
N GLY A 198 13.14 0.08 0.26
CA GLY A 198 11.99 -0.82 0.13
C GLY A 198 11.78 -1.28 -1.32
N SER A 199 11.77 -0.33 -2.25
CA SER A 199 11.67 -0.62 -3.68
C SER A 199 12.84 -1.50 -4.18
N MET A 200 14.07 -1.18 -3.79
CA MET A 200 15.26 -1.93 -4.19
C MET A 200 15.21 -3.38 -3.71
N ILE A 201 14.73 -3.64 -2.48
CA ILE A 201 14.56 -5.00 -1.94
C ILE A 201 13.57 -5.78 -2.81
N MET A 202 12.42 -5.19 -3.16
CA MET A 202 11.39 -5.86 -3.95
C MET A 202 11.85 -6.13 -5.39
N VAL A 203 12.49 -5.16 -6.03
CA VAL A 203 13.01 -5.33 -7.39
C VAL A 203 14.14 -6.34 -7.43
N THR A 204 15.09 -6.30 -6.49
CA THR A 204 16.16 -7.31 -6.40
C THR A 204 15.59 -8.72 -6.19
N THR A 205 14.57 -8.84 -5.34
CA THR A 205 13.84 -10.11 -5.17
C THR A 205 13.22 -10.56 -6.49
N ALA A 206 12.59 -9.65 -7.23
CA ALA A 206 12.02 -9.98 -8.54
C ALA A 206 13.10 -10.46 -9.52
N MET A 207 14.21 -9.73 -9.65
CA MET A 207 15.32 -10.09 -10.54
C MET A 207 15.94 -11.46 -10.21
N PHE A 208 15.80 -11.94 -8.97
CA PHE A 208 16.29 -13.27 -8.60
C PHE A 208 15.29 -14.40 -8.93
N PHE A 209 13.99 -14.14 -8.78
CA PHE A 209 12.94 -15.17 -8.88
C PHE A 209 12.16 -15.16 -10.20
N VAL A 210 12.31 -14.13 -11.03
CA VAL A 210 11.77 -14.12 -12.41
C VAL A 210 12.49 -15.20 -13.24
N PRO A 211 11.76 -16.08 -13.94
CA PRO A 211 12.37 -17.05 -14.85
C PRO A 211 12.72 -16.37 -16.18
N PHE A 212 13.86 -15.69 -16.23
CA PHE A 212 14.34 -15.02 -17.45
C PHE A 212 14.66 -16.01 -18.57
N CYS A 213 14.34 -15.63 -19.80
CA CYS A 213 14.84 -16.33 -20.97
C CYS A 213 16.37 -16.13 -21.08
N SER A 214 17.08 -17.23 -21.35
CA SER A 214 18.54 -17.29 -21.47
C SER A 214 18.96 -18.02 -22.73
N ASP A 215 20.25 -18.05 -23.03
CA ASP A 215 20.80 -18.80 -24.17
C ASP A 215 20.44 -20.29 -24.12
N LYS A 216 20.20 -20.84 -22.91
CA LYS A 216 19.77 -22.24 -22.72
C LYS A 216 18.34 -22.50 -23.17
N THR A 217 17.49 -21.48 -23.16
CA THR A 217 16.07 -21.55 -23.57
C THR A 217 15.88 -21.09 -25.00
N ALA A 218 16.80 -20.30 -25.55
CA ALA A 218 16.74 -19.83 -26.93
C ALA A 218 16.58 -20.99 -27.93
N GLY A 219 15.65 -20.83 -28.87
CA GLY A 219 15.36 -21.83 -29.91
C GLY A 219 14.63 -23.09 -29.44
N LYS A 220 14.31 -23.22 -28.14
CA LYS A 220 13.48 -24.32 -27.61
C LYS A 220 12.01 -23.93 -27.55
N LEU A 221 11.12 -24.92 -27.54
CA LEU A 221 9.68 -24.70 -27.38
C LEU A 221 9.40 -23.91 -26.09
N GLY A 222 8.71 -22.78 -26.22
CA GLY A 222 8.39 -21.87 -25.11
C GLY A 222 9.55 -20.97 -24.65
N GLY A 223 10.70 -21.02 -25.32
CA GLY A 223 11.82 -20.11 -25.09
C GLY A 223 11.68 -18.80 -25.87
N GLY A 224 12.07 -17.69 -25.27
CA GLY A 224 12.14 -16.37 -25.90
C GLY A 224 13.57 -15.88 -26.12
N ARG A 225 13.70 -14.63 -26.58
CA ARG A 225 15.01 -13.97 -26.77
C ARG A 225 15.74 -13.87 -25.42
N PRO A 226 17.04 -14.22 -25.37
CA PRO A 226 17.88 -13.99 -24.19
C PRO A 226 17.99 -12.51 -23.83
N TRP A 227 18.06 -12.24 -22.54
CA TRP A 227 18.30 -10.91 -22.01
C TRP A 227 19.78 -10.52 -22.10
N THR A 228 20.03 -9.26 -22.47
CA THR A 228 21.36 -8.66 -22.39
C THR A 228 21.64 -8.04 -21.03
N GLN A 229 22.92 -7.87 -20.68
CA GLN A 229 23.32 -7.21 -19.42
C GLN A 229 22.90 -5.74 -19.33
N ALA A 230 22.73 -5.06 -20.47
CA ALA A 230 22.19 -3.71 -20.49
C ALA A 230 20.70 -3.70 -20.12
N GLU A 231 19.92 -4.61 -20.70
CA GLU A 231 18.48 -4.78 -20.45
C GLU A 231 18.17 -5.11 -19.00
N TYR A 232 18.93 -6.02 -18.38
CA TYR A 232 18.79 -6.33 -16.95
C TYR A 232 18.97 -5.08 -16.07
N ARG A 233 20.01 -4.28 -16.35
CA ARG A 233 20.31 -3.05 -15.60
C ARG A 233 19.24 -1.97 -15.83
N THR A 234 18.78 -1.82 -17.07
CA THR A 234 17.72 -0.88 -17.41
C THR A 234 16.42 -1.22 -16.69
N LEU A 235 16.00 -2.49 -16.70
CA LEU A 235 14.79 -2.92 -16.00
C LEU A 235 14.93 -2.76 -14.48
N MET A 236 16.02 -3.25 -13.90
CA MET A 236 16.25 -3.18 -12.46
C MET A 236 16.30 -1.73 -11.97
N GLY A 237 17.04 -0.85 -12.65
CA GLY A 237 17.12 0.56 -12.32
C GLY A 237 15.79 1.28 -12.51
N GLY A 238 15.13 1.05 -13.66
CA GLY A 238 13.84 1.63 -14.00
C GLY A 238 12.75 1.28 -13.00
N LEU A 239 12.58 0.00 -12.66
CA LEU A 239 11.59 -0.44 -11.69
C LEU A 239 11.92 -0.01 -10.25
N THR A 240 13.21 0.12 -9.90
CA THR A 240 13.60 0.61 -8.58
C THR A 240 13.24 2.09 -8.41
N ILE A 241 13.50 2.90 -9.43
CA ILE A 241 13.11 4.32 -9.43
C ILE A 241 11.58 4.42 -9.47
N TRP A 242 10.93 3.65 -10.33
CA TRP A 242 9.47 3.65 -10.44
C TRP A 242 8.80 3.28 -9.12
N GLY A 243 9.23 2.21 -8.45
CA GLY A 243 8.70 1.85 -7.13
C GLY A 243 8.95 2.92 -6.08
N ALA A 244 10.15 3.53 -6.05
CA ALA A 244 10.44 4.64 -5.13
C ALA A 244 9.50 5.85 -5.34
N LEU A 245 9.17 6.18 -6.61
CA LEU A 245 8.19 7.21 -6.95
C LEU A 245 6.78 6.90 -6.41
N GLY A 246 6.46 5.62 -6.12
CA GLY A 246 5.20 5.22 -5.50
C GLY A 246 4.97 5.90 -4.15
N SER A 247 6.00 5.99 -3.30
CA SER A 247 5.92 6.71 -2.01
C SER A 247 5.71 8.23 -2.17
N VAL A 248 6.21 8.79 -3.27
CA VAL A 248 6.01 10.21 -3.60
C VAL A 248 4.58 10.43 -4.08
N LEU A 249 4.08 9.54 -4.95
CA LEU A 249 2.69 9.58 -5.40
C LEU A 249 1.72 9.41 -4.23
N ASP A 250 1.97 8.46 -3.34
CA ASP A 250 1.19 8.30 -2.11
C ASP A 250 1.14 9.59 -1.30
N SER A 251 2.30 10.20 -1.07
CA SER A 251 2.39 11.49 -0.35
C SER A 251 1.63 12.63 -1.04
N VAL A 252 1.63 12.68 -2.38
CA VAL A 252 0.86 13.68 -3.13
C VAL A 252 -0.64 13.41 -3.01
N LEU A 253 -1.07 12.17 -3.25
CA LEU A 253 -2.47 11.77 -3.13
C LEU A 253 -2.98 11.98 -1.72
N GLY A 254 -2.20 11.60 -0.71
CA GLY A 254 -2.54 11.76 0.69
C GLY A 254 -2.60 13.22 1.13
N GLY A 255 -1.63 14.03 0.71
CA GLY A 255 -1.64 15.46 1.01
C GLY A 255 -2.77 16.25 0.33
N LEU A 256 -3.35 15.72 -0.75
CA LEU A 256 -4.48 16.33 -1.47
C LEU A 256 -5.83 15.78 -1.00
N LEU A 257 -5.97 14.46 -0.94
CA LEU A 257 -7.24 13.75 -0.86
C LEU A 257 -7.56 13.18 0.53
N GLN A 258 -6.59 13.12 1.44
CA GLN A 258 -6.81 12.68 2.82
C GLN A 258 -6.74 13.84 3.80
N ARG A 259 -7.64 13.83 4.76
CA ARG A 259 -7.65 14.80 5.84
C ARG A 259 -6.69 14.39 6.95
N SER A 260 -5.73 15.25 7.26
CA SER A 260 -4.94 15.14 8.49
C SER A 260 -5.51 16.03 9.58
N VAL A 261 -5.72 15.46 10.76
CA VAL A 261 -6.29 16.16 11.92
C VAL A 261 -5.26 16.15 13.03
N LYS A 262 -5.04 17.30 13.67
CA LYS A 262 -4.22 17.40 14.87
C LYS A 262 -5.06 17.67 16.11
N ASP A 263 -4.62 17.16 17.24
CA ASP A 263 -5.14 17.56 18.55
C ASP A 263 -4.65 18.98 18.87
N ALA A 264 -5.60 19.87 19.18
CA ALA A 264 -5.33 21.27 19.48
C ALA A 264 -4.45 21.45 20.73
N ARG A 265 -4.51 20.51 21.68
CA ARG A 265 -3.76 20.59 22.94
C ARG A 265 -2.32 20.13 22.80
N THR A 266 -2.10 19.00 22.12
CA THR A 266 -0.77 18.39 22.01
C THR A 266 -0.04 18.74 20.73
N GLY A 267 -0.76 19.23 19.71
CA GLY A 267 -0.21 19.49 18.37
C GLY A 267 0.12 18.22 17.57
N LYS A 268 -0.18 17.04 18.11
CA LYS A 268 0.09 15.74 17.46
C LYS A 268 -1.01 15.38 16.48
N ILE A 269 -0.64 14.65 15.44
CA ILE A 269 -1.61 14.10 14.49
C ILE A 269 -2.41 12.99 15.15
N VAL A 270 -3.72 13.04 14.90
CA VAL A 270 -4.69 12.03 15.32
C VAL A 270 -4.87 11.05 14.17
N GLU A 271 -4.66 9.77 14.42
CA GLU A 271 -4.80 8.69 13.45
C GLU A 271 -6.11 7.94 13.67
N GLY A 272 -6.80 7.60 12.58
CA GLY A 272 -7.97 6.72 12.63
C GLY A 272 -7.55 5.25 12.73
N ASP A 273 -8.33 4.46 13.46
CA ASP A 273 -8.02 3.04 13.64
C ASP A 273 -8.12 2.31 12.29
N GLY A 274 -7.10 1.51 11.94
CA GLY A 274 -7.10 0.73 10.68
C GLY A 274 -7.07 1.57 9.40
N GLY A 275 -6.67 2.84 9.48
CA GLY A 275 -6.58 3.76 8.34
C GLY A 275 -7.85 4.54 8.02
N GLU A 276 -8.87 4.47 8.89
CA GLU A 276 -10.14 5.19 8.70
C GLU A 276 -10.01 6.71 8.90
N LYS A 277 -11.02 7.45 8.42
CA LYS A 277 -11.10 8.91 8.56
C LYS A 277 -11.32 9.33 10.02
N VAL A 278 -10.67 10.42 10.43
CA VAL A 278 -10.84 10.99 11.77
C VAL A 278 -11.99 11.99 11.79
N LEU A 279 -13.00 11.70 12.63
CA LEU A 279 -14.11 12.62 12.86
C LEU A 279 -13.62 13.90 13.57
N VAL A 280 -13.93 15.04 12.96
CA VAL A 280 -13.82 16.37 13.58
C VAL A 280 -15.23 16.80 13.96
N SER A 281 -15.42 17.34 15.16
CA SER A 281 -16.68 17.96 15.56
C SER A 281 -16.92 19.17 14.66
N SER A 282 -17.61 18.95 13.54
CA SER A 282 -18.26 20.01 12.80
C SER A 282 -19.43 20.45 13.66
N THR A 283 -19.44 21.74 13.99
CA THR A 283 -20.54 22.54 14.55
C THR A 283 -21.85 21.75 14.60
N VAL A 284 -22.25 21.31 15.80
CA VAL A 284 -23.62 20.82 16.05
C VAL A 284 -24.56 21.79 15.37
N ASP A 285 -25.33 21.28 14.40
CA ASP A 285 -26.39 21.99 13.73
C ASP A 285 -27.13 22.86 14.74
N LYS A 286 -27.03 24.19 14.58
CA LYS A 286 -27.76 25.17 15.39
C LYS A 286 -29.29 25.00 15.27
N ASN A 287 -29.76 24.02 14.49
CA ASN A 287 -31.17 23.70 14.28
C ASN A 287 -31.72 22.63 15.24
N VAL A 288 -30.90 21.92 16.02
CA VAL A 288 -31.43 20.93 16.99
C VAL A 288 -31.76 21.54 18.36
N LYS A 289 -31.18 22.70 18.71
CA LYS A 289 -31.47 23.39 20.00
C LYS A 289 -32.81 24.13 20.06
N LYS A 290 -33.60 24.20 18.98
CA LYS A 290 -34.93 24.86 18.99
C LYS A 290 -36.09 23.95 19.41
N ALA A 291 -35.86 22.66 19.66
CA ALA A 291 -36.94 21.73 20.00
C ALA A 291 -37.10 21.44 21.51
N ALA A 292 -36.30 22.05 22.38
CA ALA A 292 -36.29 21.74 23.81
C ALA A 292 -36.93 22.81 24.72
N ASP A 293 -37.56 23.85 24.16
CA ASP A 293 -38.38 24.78 24.95
C ASP A 293 -39.87 24.43 24.83
N LYS A 294 -40.32 23.54 25.73
CA LYS A 294 -41.70 23.54 26.20
C LYS A 294 -41.71 23.47 27.73
N PRO A 295 -42.36 24.42 28.42
CA PRO A 295 -42.48 24.37 29.87
C PRO A 295 -43.59 23.39 30.24
N SER A 296 -43.26 22.31 30.96
CA SER A 296 -44.26 21.54 31.69
C SER A 296 -44.23 21.93 33.15
N ALA A 297 -45.41 22.26 33.65
CA ALA A 297 -45.70 22.74 34.98
C ALA A 297 -45.45 21.68 36.08
N ALA A 298 -45.07 22.21 37.25
CA ALA A 298 -45.33 21.75 38.62
C ALA A 298 -45.45 20.24 38.93
N ILE A 299 -44.64 19.77 39.89
CA ILE A 299 -45.10 19.37 41.24
C ILE A 299 -43.87 19.41 42.18
N ASP A 300 -44.13 19.97 43.35
CA ASP A 300 -43.25 20.16 44.51
C ASP A 300 -43.15 18.85 45.32
N ASP A 301 -41.96 18.56 45.87
CA ASP A 301 -41.76 18.00 47.22
C ASP A 301 -40.31 17.50 47.43
N GLY A 302 -39.71 17.91 48.55
CA GLY A 302 -38.76 17.06 49.29
C GLY A 302 -37.27 17.39 49.23
N ALA A 303 -36.88 18.40 50.03
CA ALA A 303 -35.57 18.63 50.65
C ALA A 303 -34.44 17.58 50.47
N GLY A 304 -33.34 18.02 49.84
CA GLY A 304 -32.02 17.37 49.89
C GLY A 304 -30.92 18.35 49.48
N LYS A 305 -30.19 18.90 50.45
CA LYS A 305 -29.04 19.79 50.23
C LYS A 305 -27.90 19.01 49.56
N ASP A 306 -27.69 19.22 48.26
CA ASP A 306 -26.43 18.88 47.62
C ASP A 306 -25.80 20.08 46.91
N LYS A 307 -24.56 20.35 47.29
CA LYS A 307 -23.71 21.44 46.79
C LYS A 307 -23.58 21.31 45.26
N HIS A 308 -24.18 22.24 44.53
CA HIS A 308 -23.86 22.50 43.13
C HIS A 308 -22.35 22.79 42.99
N ARG A 309 -21.59 21.76 42.64
CA ARG A 309 -20.29 21.92 41.98
C ARG A 309 -20.61 22.49 40.60
N LYS A 310 -20.42 23.81 40.44
CA LYS A 310 -20.40 24.44 39.11
C LYS A 310 -19.39 23.66 38.27
N ALA A 311 -19.87 22.97 37.24
CA ALA A 311 -19.01 22.45 36.19
C ALA A 311 -18.26 23.65 35.62
N SER A 312 -16.95 23.67 35.84
CA SER A 312 -16.04 24.61 35.18
C SER A 312 -16.31 24.51 33.69
N SER A 313 -16.82 25.59 33.11
CA SER A 313 -16.96 25.76 31.67
C SER A 313 -15.63 25.37 31.03
N GLY A 314 -15.61 24.19 30.40
CA GLY A 314 -14.46 23.72 29.64
C GLY A 314 -14.25 24.69 28.49
N ASP A 315 -12.99 25.04 28.27
CA ASP A 315 -12.52 25.88 27.16
C ASP A 315 -13.21 25.45 25.85
N ASP A 316 -14.07 26.31 25.28
CA ASP A 316 -14.91 26.06 24.09
C ASP A 316 -14.11 25.89 22.78
N ARG A 317 -12.80 25.65 22.89
CA ARG A 317 -11.91 25.46 21.75
C ARG A 317 -12.04 24.02 21.23
N PRO A 318 -12.16 23.82 19.91
CA PRO A 318 -12.29 22.50 19.34
C PRO A 318 -11.06 21.65 19.68
N SER A 319 -11.27 20.46 20.22
CA SER A 319 -10.19 19.54 20.59
C SER A 319 -9.41 19.02 19.38
N ARG A 320 -10.03 19.03 18.19
CA ARG A 320 -9.46 18.55 16.93
C ARG A 320 -9.50 19.63 15.87
N VAL A 321 -8.37 19.88 15.22
CA VAL A 321 -8.21 20.91 14.18
C VAL A 321 -7.64 20.26 12.92
N VAL A 322 -8.15 20.67 11.76
CA VAL A 322 -7.63 20.20 10.46
C VAL A 322 -6.23 20.78 10.24
N GLU A 323 -5.26 19.93 9.90
CA GLU A 323 -3.90 20.34 9.54
C GLU A 323 -3.73 20.52 8.03
N SER A 324 -4.22 19.57 7.23
CA SER A 324 -4.08 19.58 5.77
C SER A 324 -5.06 18.61 5.07
N GLY A 325 -5.14 18.75 3.75
CA GLY A 325 -5.86 17.86 2.84
C GLY A 325 -7.38 17.94 2.93
N TRP A 326 -8.05 17.26 2.01
CA TRP A 326 -9.51 17.21 1.89
C TRP A 326 -10.03 15.88 2.40
N ASP A 327 -11.29 15.81 2.81
CA ASP A 327 -11.88 14.61 3.43
C ASP A 327 -12.48 13.64 2.39
N ILE A 328 -11.77 13.39 1.28
CA ILE A 328 -12.30 12.62 0.15
C ILE A 328 -12.04 11.12 0.34
N LEU A 329 -10.79 10.74 0.58
CA LEU A 329 -10.35 9.35 0.68
C LEU A 329 -9.78 9.04 2.07
N ASP A 330 -9.87 7.77 2.46
CA ASP A 330 -9.14 7.27 3.63
C ASP A 330 -7.73 6.77 3.27
N ASN A 331 -7.01 6.17 4.22
CA ASN A 331 -5.65 5.65 3.97
C ASN A 331 -5.61 4.42 3.08
N ASN A 332 -6.60 3.56 3.21
CA ASN A 332 -6.65 2.34 2.42
C ASN A 332 -7.01 2.65 0.96
N ASP A 333 -7.89 3.61 0.74
CA ASP A 333 -8.27 4.11 -0.59
C ASP A 333 -7.06 4.71 -1.32
N VAL A 334 -6.25 5.54 -0.64
CA VAL A 334 -5.06 6.14 -1.22
C VAL A 334 -4.00 5.08 -1.54
N ASN A 335 -3.73 4.16 -0.60
CA ASN A 335 -2.81 3.04 -0.85
C ASN A 335 -3.23 2.22 -2.06
N PHE A 336 -4.52 1.90 -2.18
CA PHE A 336 -5.05 1.15 -3.33
C PHE A 336 -4.91 1.94 -4.63
N LEU A 337 -5.26 3.23 -4.62
CA LEU A 337 -5.15 4.09 -5.80
C LEU A 337 -3.70 4.24 -6.26
N MET A 338 -2.77 4.41 -5.32
CA MET A 338 -1.34 4.45 -5.59
C MET A 338 -0.87 3.11 -6.18
N ALA A 339 -1.18 1.98 -5.54
CA ALA A 339 -0.80 0.67 -6.05
C ALA A 339 -1.32 0.43 -7.48
N PHE A 340 -2.60 0.75 -7.73
CA PHE A 340 -3.24 0.63 -9.04
C PHE A 340 -2.56 1.50 -10.10
N THR A 341 -2.37 2.79 -9.82
CA THR A 341 -1.77 3.75 -10.75
C THR A 341 -0.31 3.43 -11.04
N MET A 342 0.46 3.02 -10.04
CA MET A 342 1.86 2.64 -10.21
C MET A 342 2.01 1.34 -11.01
N SER A 343 1.15 0.34 -10.79
CA SER A 343 1.13 -0.89 -11.58
C SER A 343 0.75 -0.63 -13.04
N LEU A 344 -0.38 0.04 -13.28
CA LEU A 344 -0.85 0.31 -14.63
C LEU A 344 0.09 1.28 -15.37
N GLY A 345 0.58 2.31 -14.69
CA GLY A 345 1.54 3.26 -15.25
C GLY A 345 2.84 2.59 -15.66
N ALA A 346 3.36 1.64 -14.88
CA ALA A 346 4.54 0.86 -15.27
C ALA A 346 4.28 0.03 -16.53
N MET A 347 3.11 -0.60 -16.61
CA MET A 347 2.70 -1.38 -17.79
C MET A 347 2.58 -0.50 -19.03
N VAL A 348 1.93 0.66 -18.91
CA VAL A 348 1.78 1.62 -20.02
C VAL A 348 3.13 2.17 -20.46
N PHE A 349 4.02 2.52 -19.51
CA PHE A 349 5.35 3.00 -19.83
C PHE A 349 6.20 1.92 -20.50
N ALA A 350 6.17 0.68 -20.00
CA ALA A 350 6.87 -0.44 -20.62
C ALA A 350 6.31 -0.77 -22.00
N ALA A 351 4.99 -0.74 -22.18
CA ALA A 351 4.33 -0.91 -23.46
C ALA A 351 4.81 0.14 -24.47
N TRP A 352 4.77 1.42 -24.08
CA TRP A 352 5.28 2.52 -24.90
C TRP A 352 6.77 2.34 -25.24
N HIS A 353 7.60 2.01 -24.25
CA HIS A 353 9.05 1.84 -24.43
C HIS A 353 9.39 0.67 -25.37
N TRP A 354 8.59 -0.40 -25.34
CA TRP A 354 8.77 -1.58 -26.19
C TRP A 354 7.96 -1.52 -27.50
N GLY A 355 7.20 -0.45 -27.74
CA GLY A 355 6.45 -0.24 -28.98
C GLY A 355 5.13 -1.02 -29.09
N TYR A 356 4.54 -1.44 -27.97
CA TYR A 356 3.23 -2.11 -27.93
C TYR A 356 2.06 -1.13 -27.98
N THR A 357 0.94 -1.60 -28.54
CA THR A 357 -0.35 -0.91 -28.41
C THR A 357 -1.08 -1.38 -27.16
N LEU A 358 -1.94 -0.53 -26.57
CA LEU A 358 -2.70 -0.88 -25.36
C LEU A 358 -3.59 -2.14 -25.54
N GLY A 359 -3.97 -2.48 -26.78
CA GLY A 359 -4.72 -3.68 -27.11
C GLY A 359 -3.92 -4.97 -26.94
N ASP A 360 -2.58 -4.91 -26.94
CA ASP A 360 -1.71 -6.09 -26.77
C ASP A 360 -1.54 -6.47 -25.28
N ILE A 361 -2.05 -5.65 -24.36
CA ILE A 361 -1.85 -5.76 -22.91
C ILE A 361 -2.86 -6.71 -22.25
N ILE A 362 -4.03 -6.89 -22.86
CA ILE A 362 -5.12 -7.73 -22.34
C ILE A 362 -5.42 -8.80 -23.41
N PRO A 363 -5.47 -10.10 -23.01
CA PRO A 363 -5.74 -11.20 -23.93
C PRO A 363 -7.11 -11.12 -24.61
#